data_AF-A0A2E7B600-F1
#
_entry.id   AF-A0A2E7B600-F1
#
_cell.length_a   1.000
_cell.length_b   1.000
_cell.length_c   1.000
_cell.angle_alpha   90.00
_cell.angle_beta   90.00
_cell.angle_gamma   90.00
#
_symmetry.space_group_name_H-M   'P 1'
#
loop_
_entity.id
_entity.type
_entity.pdbx_description
1 polymer ?
#
loop_
_entity_poly.entity_id
_entity_poly.type
_entity_poly.pdbx_seq_one_letter_code
_entity_poly.pdbx_strand_id
1 'polypeptide(L)'
;MTLRNLAGFALAVLAAWLLWGGIHTVNVIVSRGSPLSDALLSPPTSLLRIVGTIVAVIGGLLAGFGARFGALLSLVGVGIFVLLAATMALSGANSVLWMDEAVFSGILVVLTGLLFILPRS
;
A
#
# COMPACT_ATOMS: atom_id res chain seq x y z
N MET A 1 18.22 16.41 -5.03
CA MET A 1 17.11 15.68 -4.38
C MET A 1 17.40 15.56 -2.90
N THR A 2 16.45 15.90 -2.03
CA THR A 2 16.63 15.75 -0.58
C THR A 2 16.26 14.35 -0.11
N LEU A 3 16.74 13.97 1.08
CA LEU A 3 16.46 12.67 1.69
C LEU A 3 14.95 12.41 1.83
N ARG A 4 14.17 13.47 2.13
CA ARG A 4 12.70 13.42 2.17
C ARG A 4 12.09 13.02 0.84
N ASN A 5 12.56 13.62 -0.26
CA ASN A 5 12.06 13.32 -1.60
C ASN A 5 12.42 11.88 -1.99
N LEU A 6 13.62 11.42 -1.65
CA LEU A 6 14.06 10.05 -1.88
C LEU A 6 13.17 9.04 -1.13
N ALA A 7 12.84 9.32 0.13
CA ALA A 7 11.89 8.50 0.91
C ALA A 7 10.50 8.47 0.24
N GLY A 8 10.04 9.59 -0.32
CA GLY A 8 8.78 9.66 -1.07
C GLY A 8 8.79 8.79 -2.32
N PHE A 9 9.86 8.84 -3.11
CA PHE A 9 10.02 7.97 -4.28
C PHE A 9 10.16 6.50 -3.91
N ALA A 10 10.91 6.17 -2.85
CA ALA A 10 11.02 4.79 -2.36
C ALA A 10 9.66 4.24 -1.93
N LEU A 11 8.85 5.06 -1.23
CA LEU A 11 7.48 4.71 -0.86
C LEU A 11 6.63 4.45 -2.11
N ALA A 12 6.70 5.35 -3.11
CA ALA A 12 5.93 5.21 -4.34
C ALA A 12 6.29 3.92 -5.11
N VAL A 13 7.58 3.61 -5.24
CA VAL A 13 8.05 2.41 -5.93
C VAL A 13 7.59 1.15 -5.21
N LEU A 14 7.74 1.11 -3.88
CA LEU A 14 7.30 -0.04 -3.10
C LEU A 14 5.78 -0.21 -3.15
N ALA A 15 5.01 0.87 -3.03
CA ALA A 15 3.56 0.85 -3.15
C ALA A 15 3.11 0.40 -4.55
N ALA A 16 3.81 0.81 -5.61
CA ALA A 16 3.52 0.39 -6.99
C ALA A 16 3.80 -1.10 -7.19
N TRP A 17 4.86 -1.63 -6.58
CA TRP A 17 5.14 -3.07 -6.58
C TRP A 17 4.02 -3.86 -5.89
N LEU A 18 3.54 -3.38 -4.74
CA LEU A 18 2.44 -4.01 -4.00
C LEU A 18 1.09 -3.93 -4.75
N LEU A 19 0.87 -2.81 -5.45
CA LEU A 19 -0.28 -2.60 -6.33
C LEU A 19 -0.26 -3.61 -7.47
N TRP A 20 0.88 -3.77 -8.15
CA TRP A 20 1.04 -4.78 -9.19
C TRP A 20 0.72 -6.19 -8.68
N GLY A 21 1.22 -6.56 -7.49
CA GLY A 21 0.87 -7.84 -6.86
C GLY A 21 -0.63 -8.00 -6.62
N GLY A 22 -1.32 -6.94 -6.17
CA GLY A 22 -2.78 -6.96 -5.99
C GLY A 22 -3.55 -7.14 -7.31
N ILE A 23 -3.18 -6.38 -8.34
CA ILE A 23 -3.79 -6.47 -9.68
C ILE A 23 -3.55 -7.85 -10.30
N HIS A 24 -2.32 -8.37 -10.19
CA HIS A 24 -1.96 -9.68 -10.72
C HIS A 24 -2.81 -10.79 -10.07
N THR A 25 -2.97 -10.76 -8.76
CA THR A 25 -3.83 -11.73 -8.05
C THR A 25 -5.27 -11.70 -8.54
N VAL A 26 -5.85 -10.50 -8.70
CA VAL A 26 -7.21 -10.35 -9.25
C VAL A 26 -7.29 -10.91 -10.68
N ASN A 27 -6.30 -10.60 -11.53
CA ASN A 27 -6.25 -11.11 -12.90
C ASN A 27 -6.17 -12.64 -12.96
N VAL A 28 -5.40 -13.27 -12.06
CA VAL A 28 -5.33 -14.73 -11.95
C VAL A 28 -6.67 -15.34 -11.52
N ILE A 29 -7.41 -14.70 -10.62
CA ILE A 29 -8.74 -15.19 -10.20
C ILE A 29 -9.75 -15.04 -11.34
N VAL A 30 -9.78 -13.89 -12.01
CA VAL A 30 -10.72 -13.62 -13.11
C VAL A 30 -10.44 -14.51 -14.32
N SER A 31 -9.16 -14.72 -14.67
CA SER A 31 -8.78 -15.62 -15.77
C SER A 31 -9.13 -17.09 -15.52
N ARG A 32 -9.41 -17.48 -14.27
CA ARG A 32 -9.93 -18.82 -13.90
C ARG A 32 -11.46 -18.92 -13.96
N GLY A 33 -12.14 -17.89 -14.45
CA GLY A 33 -13.59 -17.88 -14.70
C GLY A 33 -14.43 -17.22 -13.60
N SER A 34 -13.82 -16.69 -12.54
CA SER A 34 -14.54 -15.93 -11.52
C SER A 34 -14.91 -14.52 -12.02
N PRO A 35 -16.10 -14.00 -11.70
CA PRO A 35 -16.44 -12.63 -12.03
C PRO A 35 -15.58 -11.64 -11.23
N LEU A 36 -15.34 -10.45 -11.80
CA LEU A 36 -14.50 -9.42 -11.20
C LEU A 36 -15.00 -8.99 -9.81
N SER A 37 -16.32 -8.92 -9.62
CA SER A 37 -16.93 -8.59 -8.32
C SER A 37 -16.48 -9.55 -7.23
N ASP A 38 -16.45 -10.85 -7.53
CA ASP A 38 -16.09 -11.87 -6.56
C ASP A 38 -14.60 -11.86 -6.29
N ALA A 39 -13.78 -11.66 -7.32
CA ALA A 39 -12.33 -11.51 -7.18
C ALA A 39 -11.92 -10.31 -6.30
N LEU A 40 -12.75 -9.26 -6.26
CA LEU A 40 -12.50 -8.05 -5.49
C LEU A 40 -13.11 -8.09 -4.09
N LEU A 41 -14.29 -8.69 -3.93
CA LEU A 41 -15.11 -8.60 -2.72
C LEU A 41 -15.17 -9.88 -1.88
N SER A 42 -14.72 -11.02 -2.41
CA SER A 42 -14.86 -12.33 -1.78
C SER A 42 -13.51 -13.05 -1.67
N PRO A 43 -12.62 -12.66 -0.73
CA PRO A 43 -12.78 -11.64 0.32
C PRO A 43 -12.39 -10.22 -0.16
N PRO A 44 -12.82 -9.13 0.54
CA PRO A 44 -12.56 -7.74 0.12
C PRO A 44 -11.09 -7.29 0.24
N THR A 45 -10.19 -8.22 0.58
CA THR A 45 -8.75 -8.01 0.72
C THR A 45 -8.09 -7.44 -0.53
N SER A 46 -8.44 -7.97 -1.72
CA SER A 46 -7.92 -7.49 -3.01
C SER A 46 -8.29 -6.03 -3.26
N LEU A 47 -9.54 -5.65 -2.99
CA LEU A 47 -10.00 -4.28 -3.15
C LEU A 47 -9.25 -3.33 -2.22
N LEU A 48 -9.18 -3.65 -0.92
CA LEU A 48 -8.49 -2.83 0.06
C LEU A 48 -7.00 -2.68 -0.26
N ARG A 49 -6.35 -3.76 -0.71
CA ARG A 49 -4.97 -3.74 -1.17
C ARG A 49 -4.78 -2.77 -2.34
N ILE A 50 -5.60 -2.88 -3.38
CA ILE A 50 -5.49 -2.05 -4.58
C ILE A 50 -5.75 -0.58 -4.23
N VAL A 51 -6.82 -0.28 -3.49
CA VAL A 51 -7.16 1.09 -3.11
C VAL A 51 -6.08 1.70 -2.22
N GLY A 52 -5.64 1.00 -1.17
CA GLY A 52 -4.61 1.48 -0.26
C GLY A 52 -3.28 1.76 -0.98
N THR A 53 -2.87 0.84 -1.86
CA THR A 53 -1.62 0.99 -2.62
C THR A 53 -1.69 2.07 -3.70
N ILE A 54 -2.82 2.25 -4.40
CA ILE A 54 -3.01 3.40 -5.32
C ILE A 54 -2.84 4.72 -4.58
N VAL A 55 -3.51 4.87 -3.44
CA VAL A 55 -3.45 6.09 -2.65
C VAL A 55 -2.01 6.33 -2.13
N ALA A 56 -1.34 5.27 -1.69
CA ALA A 56 0.06 5.33 -1.25
C ALA A 56 1.02 5.70 -2.40
N VAL A 57 0.83 5.16 -3.61
CA VAL A 57 1.62 5.55 -4.80
C VAL A 57 1.49 7.03 -5.09
N ILE A 58 0.25 7.54 -5.16
CA ILE A 58 0.00 8.96 -5.45
C ILE A 58 0.61 9.83 -4.34
N GLY A 59 0.43 9.45 -3.08
CA GLY A 59 1.03 10.14 -1.94
C GLY A 59 2.56 10.17 -2.00
N GLY A 60 3.19 9.04 -2.29
CA GLY A 60 4.64 8.91 -2.39
C GLY A 60 5.22 9.74 -3.53
N LEU A 61 4.58 9.72 -4.71
CA LEU A 61 4.98 10.55 -5.84
C LEU A 61 4.87 12.04 -5.50
N LEU A 62 3.73 12.48 -4.94
CA LEU A 62 3.55 13.86 -4.50
C LEU A 62 4.60 14.27 -3.47
N ALA A 63 4.92 13.40 -2.52
CA ALA A 63 5.96 13.64 -1.52
C ALA A 63 7.36 13.71 -2.16
N GLY A 64 7.64 12.85 -3.14
CA GLY A 64 8.88 12.83 -3.92
C GLY A 64 9.12 14.10 -4.72
N PHE A 65 8.05 14.70 -5.25
CA PHE A 65 8.09 16.01 -5.92
C PHE A 65 8.01 17.21 -4.95
N GLY A 66 8.01 16.98 -3.64
CA GLY A 66 8.02 18.05 -2.63
C GLY A 66 6.65 18.66 -2.31
N ALA A 67 5.55 18.10 -2.81
CA ALA A 67 4.22 18.64 -2.55
C ALA A 67 3.84 18.55 -1.06
N ARG A 68 3.19 19.60 -0.54
CA ARG A 68 2.83 19.74 0.90
C ARG A 68 1.92 18.62 1.39
N PHE A 69 1.00 18.15 0.55
CA PHE A 69 -0.01 17.15 0.90
C PHE A 69 0.42 15.69 0.64
N GLY A 70 1.58 15.45 0.02
CA GLY A 70 2.02 14.08 -0.34
C GLY A 70 2.18 13.16 0.87
N ALA A 71 2.70 13.68 1.99
CA ALA A 71 2.87 12.90 3.22
C ALA A 71 1.52 12.47 3.84
N LEU A 72 0.52 13.36 3.81
CA LEU A 72 -0.82 13.06 4.32
C LEU A 72 -1.52 12.02 3.46
N LEU A 73 -1.42 12.14 2.14
CA LEU A 73 -2.01 11.15 1.24
C LEU A 73 -1.32 9.79 1.37
N SER A 74 0.01 9.78 1.53
CA SER A 74 0.77 8.55 1.82
C SER A 74 0.27 7.89 3.10
N LEU A 75 0.05 8.67 4.17
CA LEU A 75 -0.47 8.18 5.44
C LEU A 75 -1.84 7.51 5.28
N VAL A 76 -2.75 8.09 4.49
CA VAL A 76 -4.07 7.47 4.24
C VAL A 76 -3.92 6.13 3.54
N GLY A 77 -3.15 6.07 2.44
CA GLY A 77 -2.96 4.83 1.68
C GLY A 77 -2.27 3.73 2.49
N VAL A 78 -1.20 4.09 3.20
CA VAL A 78 -0.49 3.19 4.10
C VAL A 78 -1.36 2.76 5.28
N GLY A 79 -2.16 3.66 5.83
CA GLY A 79 -3.12 3.34 6.89
C GLY A 79 -4.13 2.29 6.46
N ILE A 80 -4.70 2.39 5.26
CA ILE A 80 -5.61 1.37 4.69
C ILE A 80 -4.89 0.02 4.58
N PHE A 81 -3.66 0.01 4.07
CA PHE A 81 -2.88 -1.21 3.88
C PHE A 81 -2.49 -1.87 5.22
N VAL A 82 -2.13 -1.07 6.23
CA VAL A 82 -1.87 -1.54 7.61
C VAL A 82 -3.13 -2.14 8.22
N LEU A 83 -4.28 -1.48 8.08
CA LEU A 83 -5.56 -1.98 8.57
C LEU A 83 -5.94 -3.31 7.90
N LEU A 84 -5.67 -3.47 6.61
CA LEU A 84 -5.82 -4.74 5.92
C LEU A 84 -4.98 -5.84 6.59
N ALA A 85 -3.67 -5.63 6.76
CA ALA A 85 -2.79 -6.61 7.39
C ALA A 85 -3.25 -6.95 8.82
N ALA A 86 -3.62 -5.94 9.61
CA ALA A 86 -4.10 -6.11 10.97
C ALA A 86 -5.40 -6.90 11.04
N THR A 87 -6.38 -6.59 10.17
CA THR A 87 -7.67 -7.31 10.14
C THR A 87 -7.50 -8.76 9.71
N MET A 88 -6.60 -9.05 8.76
CA MET A 88 -6.28 -10.42 8.38
C MET A 88 -5.67 -11.19 9.56
N ALA A 89 -4.69 -10.61 10.27
CA ALA A 89 -4.09 -11.23 11.44
C ALA A 89 -5.11 -11.47 12.57
N LEU A 90 -5.96 -10.47 12.86
CA LEU A 90 -6.97 -10.55 13.92
C LEU A 90 -8.13 -11.50 13.58
N SER A 91 -8.39 -11.76 12.30
CA SER A 91 -9.42 -12.72 11.87
C SER A 91 -9.07 -14.19 12.14
N GLY A 92 -7.84 -14.47 12.61
CA GLY A 92 -7.33 -15.82 12.77
C GLY A 92 -6.93 -16.48 11.44
N ALA A 93 -6.74 -15.68 10.38
CA ALA A 93 -6.23 -16.20 9.11
C ALA A 93 -4.83 -16.80 9.28
N ASN A 94 -4.54 -17.82 8.47
CA ASN A 94 -3.22 -18.45 8.44
C ASN A 94 -2.13 -17.38 8.21
N SER A 95 -1.03 -17.44 8.96
CA SER A 95 0.08 -16.48 8.90
C SER A 95 0.67 -16.31 7.51
N VAL A 96 0.65 -17.38 6.70
CA VAL A 96 1.10 -17.34 5.30
C VAL A 96 0.31 -16.33 4.47
N LEU A 97 -0.93 -16.01 4.85
CA LEU A 97 -1.79 -15.11 4.10
C LEU A 97 -1.59 -13.62 4.43
N TRP A 98 -1.01 -13.28 5.59
CA TRP A 98 -0.94 -11.89 6.06
C TRP A 98 0.45 -11.42 6.46
N MET A 99 1.41 -12.34 6.62
CA MET A 99 2.74 -12.00 7.11
C MET A 99 3.50 -11.10 6.13
N ASP A 100 3.38 -11.35 4.82
CA ASP A 100 3.97 -10.49 3.80
C ASP A 100 3.35 -9.08 3.86
N GLU A 101 2.03 -8.99 3.96
CA GLU A 101 1.31 -7.73 4.11
C GLU A 101 1.77 -6.97 5.35
N ALA A 102 1.99 -7.64 6.48
CA ALA A 102 2.47 -7.03 7.71
C ALA A 102 3.91 -6.50 7.59
N VAL A 103 4.80 -7.27 6.98
CA VAL A 103 6.20 -6.86 6.75
C VAL A 103 6.24 -5.62 5.85
N PHE A 104 5.54 -5.65 4.72
CA PHE A 104 5.49 -4.50 3.81
C PHE A 104 4.79 -3.30 4.43
N SER A 105 3.75 -3.51 5.24
CA SER A 105 3.12 -2.44 6.02
C SER A 105 4.12 -1.75 6.95
N GLY A 106 4.96 -2.52 7.65
CA GLY A 106 6.01 -1.97 8.50
C GLY A 106 6.99 -1.08 7.74
N ILE A 107 7.46 -1.53 6.58
CA ILE A 107 8.37 -0.74 5.71
C ILE A 107 7.68 0.55 5.25
N LEU A 108 6.43 0.46 4.79
CA LEU A 108 5.66 1.63 4.34
C LEU A 108 5.41 2.64 5.46
N VAL A 109 5.15 2.17 6.69
CA VAL A 109 4.99 3.03 7.87
C VAL A 109 6.29 3.77 8.18
N VAL A 110 7.44 3.09 8.15
CA VAL A 110 8.74 3.73 8.36
C VAL A 110 8.98 4.81 7.29
N LEU A 111 8.79 4.49 6.01
CA LEU A 111 8.96 5.46 4.92
C LEU A 111 8.00 6.65 5.05
N THR A 112 6.75 6.40 5.42
CA THR A 112 5.77 7.46 5.67
C THR A 112 6.18 8.34 6.85
N GLY A 113 6.65 7.74 7.95
CA GLY A 113 7.14 8.46 9.13
C GLY A 113 8.33 9.38 8.79
N LEU A 114 9.25 8.91 7.95
CA LEU A 114 10.36 9.73 7.45
C LEU A 114 9.87 10.99 6.71
N LEU A 115 8.74 10.94 6.00
CA LEU A 115 8.18 12.12 5.31
C LEU A 115 7.71 13.23 6.26
N PHE A 116 7.36 12.88 7.50
CA PHE A 116 6.94 13.81 8.54
C PHE A 116 8.10 14.31 9.41
N ILE A 117 9.12 13.48 9.61
CA ILE A 117 10.29 13.81 10.45
C ILE A 117 11.32 14.63 9.66
N LEU A 118 11.57 14.29 8.40
CA LEU A 118 12.61 14.93 7.61
C LEU A 118 12.18 16.35 7.18
N PRO A 119 13.10 17.32 7.20
CA PRO A 119 12.80 18.70 6.85
C PRO A 119 12.35 18.83 5.39
N ARG A 120 11.45 19.78 5.14
CA ARG A 120 11.12 20.22 3.78
C ARG A 120 12.24 21.15 3.30
N SER A 121 12.85 20.79 2.19
CA SER A 121 13.77 21.65 1.43
C SER A 121 13.03 22.69 0.63
#